data_AF-A0A0D7BJ91-F1
#
_entry.id   AF-A0A0D7BJ91-F1
#
_cell.length_a   1.000
_cell.length_b   1.000
_cell.length_c   1.000
_cell.angle_alpha   90.00
_cell.angle_beta   90.00
_cell.angle_gamma   90.00
#
_symmetry.space_group_name_H-M   'P 1'
#
loop_
_entity.id
_entity.type
_entity.pdbx_description
1 polymer ?
#
loop_
_entity_poly.entity_id
_entity_poly.type
_entity_poly.pdbx_seq_one_letter_code
_entity_poly.pdbx_strand_id
1 'polypeptide(L)'
;MPSCSICIDELKRPVSLPCGHVFCNDCVYRAVTAVKPYANLHYCPTCRAPYTTVNMDNSVVPDHLRPHVLPHIRRLFLDERTSPSTSSDMPSEPQTQFAECSRLSAENKTLRFNCDMWRKRAECHAAATLGLLNLARVARDEALQMKKERDELQAQFQVMKRKRDADE
;
A
#
# COMPACT_ATOMS: atom_id res chain seq x y z
N MET A 1 -23.72 8.56 -27.65
CA MET A 1 -22.59 9.33 -27.08
C MET A 1 -22.90 9.61 -25.60
N PRO A 2 -21.90 9.69 -24.71
CA PRO A 2 -22.16 9.83 -23.29
C PRO A 2 -22.69 11.24 -22.97
N SER A 3 -23.80 11.31 -22.22
CA SER A 3 -24.52 12.55 -21.91
C SER A 3 -24.31 13.00 -20.47
N CYS A 4 -24.35 14.31 -20.24
CA CYS A 4 -24.29 14.91 -18.91
C CYS A 4 -25.69 15.01 -18.30
N SER A 5 -25.91 14.47 -17.11
CA SER A 5 -27.21 14.55 -16.43
C SER A 5 -27.54 15.93 -15.84
N ILE A 6 -26.61 16.89 -15.87
CA ILE A 6 -26.85 18.27 -15.41
C ILE A 6 -27.39 19.15 -16.56
N CYS A 7 -26.67 19.19 -17.69
CA CYS A 7 -27.10 20.00 -18.85
C CYS A 7 -27.90 19.23 -19.88
N ILE A 8 -28.04 17.91 -19.74
CA ILE A 8 -28.80 17.02 -20.62
C ILE A 8 -28.28 17.10 -22.08
N ASP A 9 -26.98 17.35 -22.23
CA ASP A 9 -26.28 17.49 -23.52
C ASP A 9 -25.06 16.55 -23.54
N GLU A 10 -24.40 16.46 -24.68
CA GLU A 10 -23.14 15.72 -24.82
C GLU A 10 -22.07 16.24 -23.84
N LEU A 11 -21.26 15.31 -23.31
CA LEU A 11 -20.21 15.62 -22.36
C LEU A 11 -19.11 16.50 -22.97
N LYS A 12 -19.01 17.74 -22.49
CA LYS A 12 -17.93 18.69 -22.84
C LYS A 12 -16.90 18.72 -21.73
N ARG A 13 -15.65 18.36 -22.04
CA ARG A 13 -14.54 18.27 -21.06
C ARG A 13 -14.97 17.42 -19.84
N PRO A 14 -15.21 16.11 -20.03
CA PRO A 14 -15.78 15.27 -19.00
C PRO A 14 -14.90 15.20 -17.76
N VAL A 15 -15.52 15.23 -16.59
CA VAL A 15 -14.90 14.99 -15.29
C VAL A 15 -15.64 13.90 -14.54
N SER A 16 -14.91 13.04 -13.82
CA SER A 16 -15.49 12.09 -12.88
C SER A 16 -15.43 12.60 -11.45
N LEU A 17 -16.50 12.31 -10.71
CA LEU A 17 -16.53 12.42 -9.25
C LEU A 17 -16.02 11.11 -8.61
N PRO A 18 -15.70 11.09 -7.30
CA PRO A 18 -15.21 9.88 -6.61
C PRO A 18 -16.20 8.71 -6.64
N CYS A 19 -17.49 9.00 -6.79
CA CYS A 19 -18.55 8.01 -6.97
C CYS A 19 -18.62 7.40 -8.38
N GLY A 20 -17.76 7.81 -9.30
CA GLY A 20 -17.69 7.30 -10.68
C GLY A 20 -18.60 8.00 -11.69
N HIS A 21 -19.55 8.83 -11.26
CA HIS A 21 -20.42 9.57 -12.18
C HIS A 21 -19.64 10.66 -12.93
N VAL A 22 -20.02 10.87 -14.20
CA VAL A 22 -19.33 11.76 -15.14
C VAL A 22 -20.23 12.92 -15.56
N PHE A 23 -19.65 14.12 -15.61
CA PHE A 23 -20.33 15.36 -15.95
C PHE A 23 -19.43 16.28 -16.76
N CYS A 24 -19.99 17.33 -17.37
CA CYS A 24 -19.17 18.40 -17.95
C CYS A 24 -18.42 19.15 -16.84
N ASN A 25 -17.17 19.53 -17.09
CA ASN A 25 -16.38 20.33 -16.14
C ASN A 25 -17.12 21.60 -15.69
N ASP A 26 -17.69 22.35 -16.64
CA ASP A 26 -18.41 23.59 -16.34
C ASP A 26 -19.68 23.34 -15.51
N CYS A 27 -20.34 22.19 -15.69
CA CYS A 27 -21.54 21.84 -14.94
C CYS A 27 -21.21 21.57 -13.47
N VAL A 28 -20.13 20.82 -13.21
CA VAL A 28 -19.65 20.59 -11.83
C VAL A 28 -19.16 21.90 -11.20
N TYR A 29 -18.42 22.72 -11.95
CA TYR A 29 -17.95 24.03 -11.47
C TYR A 29 -19.11 24.94 -11.05
N ARG A 30 -20.16 25.04 -11.87
CA ARG A 30 -21.37 25.80 -11.55
C ARG A 30 -22.09 25.24 -10.31
N ALA A 31 -22.21 23.92 -10.20
CA ALA A 31 -22.84 23.28 -9.05
C ALA A 31 -22.09 23.57 -7.73
N VAL A 32 -20.75 23.58 -7.77
CA VAL A 32 -19.90 23.90 -6.61
C VAL A 32 -20.03 25.38 -6.24
N THR A 33 -19.91 26.29 -7.23
CA THR A 33 -19.92 27.74 -7.00
C THR A 33 -21.30 28.31 -6.64
N ALA A 34 -22.38 27.58 -6.93
CA ALA A 34 -23.75 27.96 -6.55
C ALA A 34 -24.02 27.85 -5.05
N VAL A 35 -23.25 27.05 -4.31
CA VAL A 35 -23.42 26.88 -2.86
C VAL A 35 -22.86 28.09 -2.12
N LYS A 36 -23.72 28.78 -1.34
CA LYS A 36 -23.35 29.94 -0.51
C LYS A 36 -23.83 29.75 0.94
N PRO A 37 -22.96 29.95 1.96
CA PRO A 37 -21.53 30.21 1.86
C PRO A 37 -20.78 29.04 1.20
N TYR A 38 -19.60 29.31 0.64
CA TYR A 38 -18.79 28.26 0.02
C TYR A 38 -18.52 27.12 1.01
N ALA A 39 -18.76 25.89 0.57
CA ALA A 39 -18.52 24.68 1.34
C ALA A 39 -17.49 23.80 0.62
N ASN A 40 -16.70 23.05 1.37
CA ASN A 40 -15.76 22.08 0.79
C ASN A 40 -16.45 20.76 0.43
N LEU A 41 -17.54 20.44 1.13
CA LEU A 41 -18.31 19.20 0.97
C LEU A 41 -19.52 19.42 0.06
N HIS A 42 -19.61 18.62 -1.00
CA HIS A 42 -20.71 18.64 -1.96
C HIS A 42 -21.25 17.23 -2.20
N TYR A 43 -22.37 17.14 -2.91
CA TYR A 43 -23.06 15.89 -3.17
C TYR A 43 -23.22 15.68 -4.68
N CYS A 44 -22.99 14.44 -5.13
CA CYS A 44 -23.16 14.06 -6.53
C CYS A 44 -24.62 14.32 -6.98
N PRO A 45 -24.86 15.03 -8.09
CA PRO A 45 -26.21 15.27 -8.61
C PRO A 45 -27.00 14.00 -8.94
N THR A 46 -26.31 12.90 -9.26
CA THR A 46 -26.95 11.63 -9.65
C THR A 46 -27.24 10.73 -8.45
N CYS A 47 -26.22 10.39 -7.64
CA CYS A 47 -26.36 9.40 -6.55
C CYS A 47 -26.29 10.00 -5.15
N ARG A 48 -26.14 11.32 -5.02
CA ARG A 48 -26.01 12.04 -3.74
C ARG A 48 -24.85 11.57 -2.86
N ALA A 49 -23.88 10.83 -3.41
CA ALA A 49 -22.67 10.48 -2.68
C ALA A 49 -21.86 11.77 -2.36
N PRO A 50 -21.34 11.90 -1.13
CA PRO A 50 -20.53 13.04 -0.74
C PRO A 50 -19.17 13.06 -1.46
N TYR A 51 -18.68 14.24 -1.80
CA TYR A 51 -17.33 14.46 -2.31
C TYR A 51 -16.78 15.81 -1.86
N THR A 52 -15.46 15.94 -1.78
CA THR A 52 -14.78 17.20 -1.45
C THR A 52 -14.17 17.85 -2.70
N THR A 53 -14.11 19.18 -2.74
CA THR A 53 -13.45 19.96 -3.80
C THR A 53 -12.00 20.32 -3.48
N VAL A 54 -11.56 20.03 -2.25
CA VAL A 54 -10.19 20.32 -1.79
C VAL A 54 -9.25 19.26 -2.33
N ASN A 55 -8.16 19.68 -2.98
CA ASN A 55 -7.05 18.80 -3.34
C ASN A 55 -6.04 18.75 -2.19
N MET A 56 -5.46 17.57 -1.95
CA MET A 56 -4.35 17.41 -1.01
C MET A 56 -3.15 18.23 -1.49
N ASP A 57 -2.50 18.94 -0.57
CA ASP A 57 -1.24 19.61 -0.85
C ASP A 57 -0.14 18.56 -1.07
N ASN A 58 0.58 18.67 -2.18
CA ASN A 58 1.64 17.75 -2.55
C ASN A 58 2.85 17.85 -1.59
N SER A 59 2.98 18.95 -0.84
CA SER A 59 4.03 19.16 0.16
C SER A 59 3.93 18.18 1.34
N VAL A 60 2.70 17.78 1.71
CA VAL A 60 2.43 16.84 2.81
C VAL A 60 2.38 15.38 2.37
N VAL A 61 2.47 15.11 1.07
CA VAL A 61 2.46 13.76 0.50
C VAL A 61 3.91 13.31 0.20
N PRO A 62 4.36 12.15 0.73
CA PRO A 62 5.67 11.58 0.41
C PRO A 62 5.86 11.35 -1.10
N ASP A 63 7.08 11.59 -1.62
CA ASP A 63 7.38 11.61 -3.07
C ASP A 63 6.86 10.39 -3.84
N HIS A 64 7.03 9.19 -3.27
CA HIS A 64 6.63 7.93 -3.89
C HIS A 64 5.10 7.72 -3.92
N LEU A 65 4.33 8.48 -3.14
CA LEU A 65 2.86 8.42 -3.11
C LEU A 65 2.21 9.51 -3.97
N ARG A 66 2.93 10.59 -4.30
CA ARG A 66 2.42 11.70 -5.12
C ARG A 66 1.79 11.24 -6.44
N PRO A 67 2.38 10.29 -7.20
CA PRO A 67 1.75 9.80 -8.43
C PRO A 67 0.42 9.06 -8.22
N HIS A 68 0.17 8.58 -7.00
CA HIS A 68 -1.02 7.82 -6.63
C HIS A 68 -2.09 8.67 -5.94
N VAL A 69 -1.76 9.89 -5.50
CA VAL A 69 -2.73 10.85 -4.97
C VAL A 69 -3.38 11.58 -6.14
N LEU A 70 -4.64 11.26 -6.38
CA LEU A 70 -5.42 11.81 -7.47
C LEU A 70 -6.51 12.73 -6.94
N PRO A 71 -6.81 13.86 -7.64
CA PRO A 71 -7.81 14.80 -7.19
C PRO A 71 -9.20 14.15 -7.10
N HIS A 72 -10.10 14.74 -6.31
CA HIS A 72 -11.46 14.23 -6.14
C HIS A 72 -12.32 14.46 -7.38
N ILE A 73 -12.06 15.53 -8.14
CA ILE A 73 -12.67 15.79 -9.44
C ILE A 73 -11.59 15.53 -10.49
N ARG A 74 -11.71 14.42 -11.23
CA ARG A 74 -10.69 13.98 -12.20
C ARG A 74 -11.15 14.26 -13.62
N ARG A 75 -10.28 14.85 -14.44
CA ARG A 75 -10.54 14.99 -15.87
C ARG A 75 -10.50 13.63 -16.54
N LEU A 76 -11.48 13.36 -17.39
CA LEU A 76 -11.51 12.19 -18.25
C LEU A 76 -11.16 12.60 -19.68
N PHE A 77 -10.45 11.73 -20.37
CA PHE A 77 -10.26 11.78 -21.82
C PHE A 77 -11.04 10.60 -22.36
N LEU A 78 -12.22 10.88 -22.92
CA LEU A 78 -13.03 9.87 -23.59
C LEU A 78 -12.60 9.89 -25.05
N ASP A 79 -12.13 8.77 -25.57
CA ASP A 79 -11.82 8.66 -26.99
C ASP A 79 -13.12 8.85 -27.76
N GLU A 80 -13.23 9.99 -28.45
CA GLU A 80 -14.19 10.17 -29.53
C GLU A 80 -13.88 9.09 -30.56
N ARG A 81 -14.64 7.99 -30.53
CA ARG A 81 -14.82 7.15 -31.71
C ARG A 81 -15.64 7.96 -32.70
N THR A 82 -15.00 8.94 -33.32
CA THR A 82 -15.50 9.58 -34.52
C THR A 82 -15.48 8.50 -35.60
N SER A 83 -16.65 8.22 -36.15
CA SER A 83 -16.78 7.47 -37.40
C SER A 83 -15.74 7.97 -38.42
N PRO A 84 -15.10 7.07 -39.21
CA PRO A 84 -13.98 7.43 -40.06
C PRO A 84 -14.46 8.29 -41.23
N SER A 85 -14.38 9.61 -41.08
CA SER A 85 -14.34 10.53 -42.21
C SER A 85 -12.88 10.90 -42.45
N THR A 86 -12.31 10.22 -43.45
CA THR A 86 -11.21 10.66 -44.31
C THR A 86 -10.71 12.10 -44.08
N SER A 87 -9.53 12.21 -43.46
CA SER A 87 -8.51 13.18 -43.86
C SER A 87 -7.16 12.74 -43.27
N SER A 88 -6.21 12.59 -44.18
CA SER A 88 -4.77 12.41 -44.01
C SER A 88 -4.16 13.15 -42.83
N ASP A 89 -3.55 12.37 -41.92
CA ASP A 89 -2.27 12.59 -41.22
C ASP A 89 -2.35 11.97 -39.82
N MET A 90 -1.81 10.76 -39.66
CA MET A 90 -1.63 10.10 -38.35
C MET A 90 -0.14 9.86 -38.11
N PRO A 91 0.44 10.32 -36.99
CA PRO A 91 1.73 9.85 -36.54
C PRO A 91 1.60 8.43 -35.96
N SER A 92 2.63 7.63 -36.20
CA SER A 92 2.82 6.24 -35.77
C SER A 92 2.92 6.09 -34.24
N GLU A 93 1.80 5.85 -33.54
CA GLU A 93 1.75 5.63 -32.07
C GLU A 93 1.39 4.24 -31.51
N PRO A 94 0.92 3.21 -32.25
CA PRO A 94 0.62 1.90 -31.64
C PRO A 94 1.85 1.09 -31.20
N GLN A 95 2.99 1.25 -31.88
CA GLN A 95 4.19 0.42 -31.66
C GLN A 95 4.92 0.79 -30.37
N THR A 96 4.93 2.07 -30.00
CA THR A 96 5.64 2.60 -28.84
C THR A 96 5.01 2.13 -27.53
N GLN A 97 3.67 2.09 -27.46
CA GLN A 97 2.94 1.63 -26.27
C GLN A 97 3.10 0.12 -26.02
N PHE A 98 3.11 -0.70 -27.08
CA PHE A 98 3.33 -2.15 -26.96
C PHE A 98 4.76 -2.48 -26.50
N ALA A 99 5.76 -1.75 -27.02
CA ALA A 99 7.15 -1.87 -26.60
C ALA A 99 7.33 -1.47 -25.13
N GLU A 100 6.67 -0.39 -24.69
CA GLU A 100 6.70 0.06 -23.29
C GLU A 100 6.02 -0.94 -22.35
N CYS A 101 4.85 -1.47 -22.72
CA CYS A 101 4.15 -2.48 -21.92
C CYS A 101 4.99 -3.76 -21.79
N SER A 102 5.66 -4.18 -22.87
CA SER A 102 6.59 -5.33 -22.85
C SER A 102 7.79 -5.09 -21.92
N ARG A 103 8.38 -3.89 -21.95
CA ARG A 103 9.48 -3.49 -21.07
C ARG A 103 9.06 -3.48 -19.61
N LEU A 104 7.94 -2.85 -19.29
CA LEU A 104 7.40 -2.78 -17.93
C LEU A 104 7.03 -4.16 -17.39
N SER A 105 6.51 -5.06 -18.24
CA SER A 105 6.22 -6.45 -17.87
C SER A 105 7.50 -7.22 -17.52
N ALA A 106 8.55 -7.06 -18.32
CA ALA A 106 9.86 -7.67 -18.03
C ALA A 106 10.48 -7.12 -16.73
N GLU A 107 10.38 -5.81 -16.49
CA GLU A 107 10.86 -5.16 -15.27
C GLU A 107 10.08 -5.65 -14.04
N ASN A 108 8.75 -5.73 -14.11
CA ASN A 108 7.90 -6.28 -13.05
C ASN A 108 8.27 -7.75 -12.74
N LYS A 109 8.57 -8.55 -13.76
CA LYS A 109 9.00 -9.95 -13.56
C LYS A 109 10.32 -10.02 -12.81
N THR A 110 11.29 -9.18 -13.17
CA THR A 110 12.58 -9.08 -12.48
C THR A 110 12.42 -8.59 -11.03
N LEU A 111 11.60 -7.56 -10.80
CA LEU A 111 11.33 -7.05 -9.46
C LEU A 111 10.68 -8.11 -8.57
N ARG A 112 9.68 -8.83 -9.07
CA ARG A 112 9.04 -9.94 -8.34
C ARG A 112 10.03 -11.03 -7.97
N PHE A 113 10.89 -11.43 -8.91
CA PHE A 113 11.96 -12.40 -8.64
C PHE A 113 12.90 -11.92 -7.54
N ASN A 114 13.32 -10.66 -7.58
CA ASN A 114 14.18 -10.07 -6.55
C ASN A 114 13.49 -10.03 -5.19
N CYS A 115 12.22 -9.63 -5.13
CA CYS A 115 11.43 -9.64 -3.89
C CYS A 115 11.35 -11.04 -3.28
N ASP A 116 11.08 -12.06 -4.09
CA ASP A 116 11.03 -13.46 -3.61
C ASP A 116 12.39 -13.95 -3.13
N MET A 117 13.47 -13.58 -3.82
CA MET A 117 14.84 -13.90 -3.39
C MET A 117 15.17 -13.26 -2.02
N TRP A 118 14.86 -11.97 -1.85
CA TRP A 118 15.10 -11.27 -0.59
C TRP A 118 14.24 -11.82 0.55
N ARG A 119 12.99 -12.17 0.28
CA ARG A 119 12.11 -12.83 1.25
C ARG A 119 12.71 -14.14 1.75
N LYS A 120 13.13 -15.03 0.84
CA LYS A 120 13.76 -16.31 1.20
C LYS A 120 15.03 -16.12 2.03
N ARG A 121 15.87 -15.12 1.69
CA ARG A 121 17.07 -14.80 2.48
C ARG A 121 16.71 -14.35 3.89
N ALA A 122 15.73 -13.46 4.03
CA ALA A 122 15.27 -12.98 5.32
C ALA A 122 14.69 -14.13 6.17
N GLU A 123 13.91 -15.02 5.57
CA GLU A 123 13.37 -16.21 6.23
C GLU A 123 14.49 -17.13 6.75
N CYS A 124 15.49 -17.45 5.93
CA CYS A 124 16.64 -18.25 6.35
C CYS A 124 17.41 -17.59 7.50
N HIS A 125 17.65 -16.28 7.42
CA HIS A 125 18.34 -15.55 8.48
C HIS A 125 17.53 -15.56 9.79
N ALA A 126 16.21 -15.33 9.70
CA ALA A 126 15.33 -15.37 10.86
C ALA A 126 15.31 -16.76 11.52
N ALA A 127 15.23 -17.83 10.72
CA ALA A 127 15.26 -19.20 11.21
C ALA A 127 16.59 -19.52 11.93
N ALA A 128 17.73 -19.15 11.34
CA ALA A 128 19.03 -19.31 11.97
C ALA A 128 19.15 -18.53 13.29
N THR A 129 18.68 -17.28 13.30
CA THR A 129 18.68 -16.42 14.50
C THR A 129 17.84 -17.03 15.62
N LEU A 130 16.63 -17.51 15.30
CA LEU A 130 15.76 -18.20 16.26
C LEU A 130 16.40 -19.49 16.79
N GLY A 131 17.06 -20.25 15.92
CA GLY A 131 17.82 -21.44 16.31
C GLY A 131 18.90 -21.14 17.35
N LEU A 132 19.70 -20.10 17.12
CA LEU A 132 20.74 -19.66 18.06
C LEU A 132 20.16 -19.17 19.39
N LEU A 133 19.08 -18.40 19.36
CA LEU A 133 18.41 -17.93 20.57
C LEU A 133 17.84 -19.09 21.40
N ASN A 134 17.26 -20.10 20.74
CA ASN A 134 16.76 -21.29 21.41
C ASN A 134 17.90 -22.11 22.03
N LEU A 135 19.00 -22.32 21.30
CA LEU A 135 20.18 -23.00 21.83
C LEU A 135 20.73 -22.28 23.07
N ALA A 136 20.85 -20.95 23.01
CA ALA A 136 21.30 -20.16 24.15
C ALA A 136 20.34 -20.25 25.34
N ARG A 137 19.03 -20.33 25.10
CA ARG A 137 18.04 -20.54 26.17
C ARG A 137 18.24 -21.90 26.84
N VAL A 138 18.26 -22.98 26.05
CA VAL A 138 18.43 -24.35 26.56
C VAL A 138 19.73 -24.48 27.37
N ALA A 139 20.84 -23.99 26.83
CA ALA A 139 22.13 -24.05 27.53
C ALA A 139 22.11 -23.30 28.88
N ARG A 140 21.40 -22.18 28.97
CA ARG A 140 21.24 -21.45 30.25
C ARG A 140 20.38 -22.23 31.24
N ASP A 141 19.27 -22.80 30.78
CA ASP A 141 18.35 -23.56 31.63
C ASP A 141 19.05 -24.80 32.19
N GLU A 142 19.81 -25.53 31.36
CA GLU A 142 20.65 -26.65 31.78
C GLU A 142 21.72 -26.21 32.79
N ALA A 143 22.39 -25.08 32.57
CA ALA A 143 23.39 -24.56 33.49
C ALA A 143 22.78 -24.19 34.87
N LEU A 144 21.58 -23.63 34.89
CA LEU A 144 20.85 -23.34 36.12
C LEU A 144 20.43 -24.62 36.85
N GLN A 145 19.98 -25.62 36.11
CA GLN A 145 19.61 -26.92 36.67
C GLN A 145 20.84 -27.62 37.29
N MET A 146 21.95 -27.69 36.57
CA MET A 146 23.21 -28.26 37.08
C MET A 146 23.71 -27.51 38.33
N LYS A 147 23.56 -26.17 38.36
CA LYS A 147 23.92 -25.37 39.54
C LYS A 147 23.05 -25.74 40.74
N LYS A 148 21.74 -25.92 40.54
CA LYS A 148 20.81 -26.31 41.59
C LYS A 148 21.15 -27.70 42.16
N GLU A 149 21.38 -28.68 41.29
CA GLU A 149 21.78 -30.04 41.70
C GLU A 149 23.10 -30.04 42.48
N ARG A 150 24.08 -29.26 42.03
CA ARG A 150 25.34 -29.06 42.76
C ARG A 150 25.10 -28.48 44.15
N ASP A 151 24.29 -27.42 44.25
CA ASP A 151 24.00 -26.76 45.53
C ASP A 151 23.26 -27.69 46.49
N GLU A 152 22.33 -28.52 45.98
CA GLU A 152 21.64 -29.56 46.75
C GLU A 152 22.60 -30.64 47.27
N LEU A 153 23.46 -31.18 46.41
CA LEU A 153 24.47 -32.16 46.80
C LEU A 153 25.46 -31.58 47.81
N GLN A 154 25.88 -30.32 47.63
CA GLN A 154 26.76 -29.63 48.57
C GLN A 154 26.10 -29.45 49.93
N ALA A 155 24.81 -29.10 49.98
CA ALA A 155 24.06 -29.01 51.23
C ALA A 155 23.95 -30.37 51.94
N GLN A 156 23.64 -31.45 51.20
CA GLN A 156 23.60 -32.80 51.75
C GLN A 156 24.95 -33.23 52.31
N PHE A 157 26.04 -32.97 51.57
CA PHE A 157 27.40 -33.26 52.03
C PHE A 157 27.74 -32.53 53.33
N GLN A 158 27.40 -31.23 53.43
CA GLN A 158 27.62 -30.45 54.65
C GLN A 158 26.85 -31.01 55.85
N VAL A 159 25.60 -31.44 55.64
CA VAL A 159 24.79 -32.07 56.70
C VAL A 159 25.43 -33.37 57.16
N MET A 160 25.82 -34.24 56.23
CA MET A 160 26.47 -35.52 56.56
C MET A 160 27.81 -35.32 57.28
N LYS A 161 28.60 -34.34 56.83
CA LYS A 161 29.86 -33.96 57.48
C LYS A 161 29.64 -33.53 58.94
N ARG A 162 28.67 -32.64 59.19
CA ARG A 162 28.33 -32.19 60.56
C ARG A 162 27.90 -33.34 61.48
N LYS A 163 27.16 -34.32 60.96
CA LYS A 163 26.77 -35.50 61.75
C LYS A 163 27.99 -36.34 62.13
N ARG A 164 28.84 -36.66 61.15
CA ARG A 164 30.07 -37.41 61.40
C ARG A 164 30.99 -36.71 62.40
N ASP A 165 31.21 -35.41 62.24
CA ASP A 165 32.05 -34.63 63.14
C ASP A 165 31.43 -34.47 64.57
N ALA A 166 30.15 -34.82 64.77
CA ALA A 166 29.49 -34.86 66.08
C ALA A 166 29.45 -36.27 66.71
N ASP A 167 29.66 -37.32 65.89
CA ASP A 167 29.73 -38.72 66.32
C ASP A 167 31.18 -39.15 66.65
N GLU A 168 32.19 -38.37 66.26
CA GLU A 168 33.62 -38.47 66.63
C GLU A 168 33.92 -37.76 67.96
#